data_AF-A0AAD5B1Z6-F1
#
_entry.id   AF-A0AAD5B1Z6-F1
#
_cell.length_a   1.000
_cell.length_b   1.000
_cell.length_c   1.000
_cell.angle_alpha   90.00
_cell.angle_beta   90.00
_cell.angle_gamma   90.00
#
_symmetry.space_group_name_H-M   'P 1'
#
loop_
_entity.id
_entity.type
_entity.pdbx_description
1 polymer ?
#
loop_
_entity_poly.entity_id
_entity_poly.type
_entity_poly.pdbx_seq_one_letter_code
_entity_poly.pdbx_strand_id
1 'polypeptide(L)'
;MADFGARFKTWHQYCLNLGANLVSIHSEAQYQHVKSVIRAKDPNEGATWIGLSCCAKIRHWLWSDGTKVTYTKWNPTEPNYMPRECCAHMNWSLMKNWNDIPCDLQYPFVCVKKRV
;
A
#
# COMPACT_ATOMS: atom_id res chain seq x y z
N MET A 1 -0.41 -8.61 -29.64
CA MET A 1 0.06 -9.05 -28.32
C MET A 1 -0.23 -7.91 -27.35
N ALA A 2 -1.21 -8.07 -26.46
CA ALA A 2 -1.60 -7.00 -25.54
C ALA A 2 -0.64 -7.00 -24.34
N ASP A 3 0.19 -5.97 -24.26
CA ASP A 3 1.01 -5.69 -23.08
C ASP A 3 0.08 -5.19 -21.95
N PHE A 4 -0.35 -6.13 -21.09
CA PHE A 4 -0.92 -5.80 -19.79
C PHE A 4 0.23 -5.36 -18.89
N GLY A 5 0.62 -4.08 -19.01
CA GLY A 5 1.70 -3.43 -18.27
C GLY A 5 1.47 -3.29 -16.76
N ALA A 6 1.22 -4.39 -16.06
CA ALA A 6 1.51 -4.50 -14.64
C ALA A 6 2.92 -5.09 -14.54
N ARG A 7 3.95 -4.24 -14.43
CA ARG A 7 5.22 -4.71 -13.86
C ARG A 7 4.87 -5.30 -12.50
N PHE A 8 4.94 -6.63 -12.36
CA PHE A 8 4.77 -7.29 -11.07
C PHE A 8 5.76 -6.64 -10.11
N LYS A 9 5.22 -5.89 -9.14
CA LYS A 9 6.04 -5.12 -8.20
C LYS A 9 6.79 -6.12 -7.32
N THR A 10 8.09 -5.91 -7.13
CA THR A 10 8.97 -6.87 -6.42
C THR A 10 8.47 -7.20 -5.02
N TRP A 11 7.95 -6.20 -4.30
CA TRP A 11 7.37 -6.34 -2.96
C TRP A 11 6.02 -7.08 -2.96
N HIS A 12 5.20 -6.93 -4.00
CA HIS A 12 3.98 -7.74 -4.15
C HIS A 12 4.32 -9.20 -4.42
N GLN A 13 5.25 -9.45 -5.34
CA GLN A 13 5.69 -10.82 -5.65
C GLN A 13 6.30 -11.51 -4.43
N TYR A 14 7.04 -10.77 -3.59
CA TYR A 14 7.58 -11.30 -2.34
C TYR A 14 6.48 -11.83 -1.42
N CYS A 15 5.42 -11.05 -1.17
CA CYS A 15 4.31 -11.53 -0.36
C CYS A 15 3.59 -12.73 -0.99
N LEU A 16 3.38 -12.71 -2.32
CA LEU A 16 2.76 -13.83 -3.04
C LEU A 16 3.57 -15.12 -2.90
N ASN A 17 4.91 -15.06 -2.97
CA ASN A 17 5.80 -16.21 -2.80
C ASN A 17 5.72 -16.79 -1.38
N LEU A 18 5.31 -16.00 -0.39
CA LEU A 18 5.04 -16.47 0.96
C LEU A 18 3.62 -17.07 1.11
N GLY A 19 2.77 -17.01 0.08
CA GLY A 19 1.34 -17.33 0.18
C GLY A 19 0.56 -16.26 0.94
N ALA A 20 0.97 -15.00 0.80
CA ALA A 20 0.40 -13.82 1.45
C ALA A 20 0.08 -12.73 0.42
N ASN A 21 -0.59 -11.67 0.85
CA ASN A 21 -0.72 -10.43 0.09
C ASN A 21 -0.07 -9.28 0.84
N LEU A 22 0.07 -8.13 0.20
CA LEU A 22 0.39 -6.92 0.93
C LEU A 22 -0.82 -6.47 1.74
N VAL A 23 -0.55 -5.78 2.85
CA VAL A 23 -1.60 -5.40 3.78
C VAL A 23 -2.69 -4.56 3.11
N SER A 24 -3.93 -5.03 3.25
CA SER A 24 -5.15 -4.27 3.01
C SER A 24 -5.66 -3.69 4.32
N ILE A 25 -6.20 -2.47 4.29
CA ILE A 25 -6.67 -1.76 5.48
C ILE A 25 -8.11 -1.30 5.27
N HIS A 26 -9.01 -1.82 6.09
CA HIS A 26 -10.46 -1.63 5.97
C HIS A 26 -11.11 -0.87 7.13
N SER A 27 -10.31 -0.47 8.14
CA SER A 27 -10.81 0.28 9.29
C SER A 27 -9.69 1.01 10.01
N GLU A 28 -10.06 1.98 10.85
CA GLU A 28 -9.12 2.67 11.74
C GLU A 28 -8.41 1.68 12.67
N ALA A 29 -9.12 0.68 13.20
CA ALA A 29 -8.54 -0.34 14.06
C ALA A 29 -7.45 -1.16 13.34
N GLN A 30 -7.69 -1.53 12.07
CA GLN A 30 -6.68 -2.20 11.26
C GLN A 30 -5.48 -1.29 10.97
N TYR A 31 -5.72 -0.01 10.65
CA TYR A 31 -4.65 0.96 10.45
C TYR A 31 -3.73 1.08 11.68
N GLN A 32 -4.33 1.23 12.88
CA GLN A 32 -3.56 1.31 14.13
C GLN A 32 -2.80 0.02 14.43
N HIS A 33 -3.38 -1.14 14.11
CA HIS A 33 -2.70 -2.42 14.24
C HIS A 33 -1.49 -2.53 13.30
N VAL A 34 -1.63 -2.13 12.04
CA VAL A 34 -0.50 -2.13 11.09
C VAL A 34 0.59 -1.16 11.55
N LYS A 35 0.21 0.03 12.03
CA LYS A 35 1.16 0.97 12.66
C LYS A 35 1.93 0.35 13.81
N SER A 36 1.28 -0.41 14.69
CA SER A 36 1.96 -1.02 15.84
C SER A 36 2.93 -2.14 15.41
N VAL A 37 2.59 -2.93 14.39
CA VAL A 37 3.49 -3.92 13.78
C VAL A 37 4.73 -3.25 13.20
N ILE A 38 4.55 -2.13 12.47
CA ILE A 38 5.67 -1.36 11.94
C ILE A 38 6.53 -0.81 13.07
N ARG A 39 5.92 -0.15 14.08
CA ARG A 39 6.64 0.43 15.23
C ARG A 39 7.47 -0.60 15.99
N ALA A 40 6.98 -1.83 16.11
CA ALA A 40 7.69 -2.92 16.77
C ALA A 40 8.98 -3.35 16.03
N LYS A 41 9.11 -3.01 14.74
CA LYS A 41 10.30 -3.28 13.92
C LYS A 41 11.12 -2.03 13.62
N ASP A 42 10.46 -0.89 13.48
CA ASP A 42 11.03 0.43 13.23
C ASP A 42 10.34 1.47 14.14
N PRO A 43 10.96 1.83 15.28
CA PRO A 43 10.43 2.81 16.22
C PRO A 43 10.17 4.20 15.62
N ASN A 44 10.80 4.55 14.49
CA ASN A 44 10.62 5.84 13.83
C ASN A 44 9.39 5.87 12.91
N GLU A 45 8.74 4.73 12.70
CA GLU A 45 7.63 4.57 11.76
C GLU A 45 7.96 5.15 10.39
N GLY A 46 8.98 4.60 9.75
CA GLY A 46 9.34 4.92 8.38
C GLY A 46 8.18 4.66 7.42
N ALA A 47 8.21 5.39 6.31
CA ALA A 47 7.28 5.21 5.19
C ALA A 47 7.29 3.74 4.75
N THR A 48 6.10 3.13 4.64
CA THR A 48 5.95 1.68 4.46
C THR A 48 4.87 1.38 3.42
N TRP A 49 5.19 0.57 2.43
CA TRP A 49 4.24 0.14 1.40
C TRP A 49 3.04 -0.61 1.99
N ILE A 50 1.86 -0.26 1.50
CA ILE A 50 0.62 -1.01 1.70
C ILE A 50 0.14 -1.59 0.37
N GLY A 51 -0.78 -2.54 0.43
CA GLY A 51 -1.29 -3.24 -0.76
C GLY A 51 -2.17 -2.41 -1.68
N LEU A 52 -2.27 -1.10 -1.50
CA LEU A 52 -3.12 -0.22 -2.30
C LEU A 52 -2.36 0.30 -3.52
N SER A 53 -2.95 0.15 -4.70
CA SER A 53 -2.38 0.71 -5.93
C SER A 53 -3.45 1.12 -6.93
N CYS A 54 -3.14 2.08 -7.79
CA CYS A 54 -4.06 2.53 -8.83
C CYS A 54 -3.68 2.09 -10.24
N CYS A 55 -4.68 2.07 -11.11
CA CYS A 55 -4.46 2.14 -12.54
C CYS A 55 -4.38 3.62 -12.95
N ALA A 56 -3.19 4.08 -13.35
CA ALA A 56 -2.90 5.50 -13.61
C ALA A 56 -3.85 6.15 -14.64
N LYS A 57 -4.35 5.35 -15.60
CA LYS A 57 -5.26 5.84 -16.65
C LYS A 57 -6.67 6.16 -16.13
N ILE A 58 -7.17 5.40 -15.16
CA ILE A 58 -8.56 5.49 -14.68
C ILE A 58 -8.66 6.01 -13.24
N ARG A 59 -7.52 6.23 -12.56
CA ARG A 59 -7.43 6.73 -11.17
C ARG A 59 -8.28 5.93 -10.18
N HIS A 60 -8.39 4.62 -10.41
CA HIS A 60 -9.12 3.70 -9.57
C HIS A 60 -8.15 2.87 -8.73
N TRP A 61 -8.38 2.87 -7.41
CA TRP A 61 -7.56 2.19 -6.41
C TRP A 61 -8.06 0.77 -6.14
N LEU A 62 -7.13 -0.17 -6.01
CA LEU A 62 -7.40 -1.58 -5.76
C LEU A 62 -6.44 -2.11 -4.68
N TRP A 63 -6.98 -2.94 -3.79
CA TRP A 63 -6.17 -3.73 -2.86
C TRP A 63 -5.59 -4.96 -3.56
N SER A 64 -4.33 -5.25 -3.27
CA SER A 64 -3.62 -6.40 -3.84
C SER A 64 -4.21 -7.77 -3.47
N ASP A 65 -5.02 -7.83 -2.40
CA ASP A 65 -5.69 -9.03 -1.93
C ASP A 65 -7.11 -9.20 -2.52
N GLY A 66 -7.49 -8.36 -3.49
CA GLY A 66 -8.76 -8.40 -4.21
C GLY A 66 -9.96 -7.83 -3.43
N THR A 67 -9.77 -7.32 -2.21
CA THR A 67 -10.85 -6.74 -1.42
C THR A 67 -11.25 -5.34 -1.93
N LYS A 68 -12.48 -4.93 -1.61
CA LYS A 68 -12.99 -3.60 -2.01
C LYS A 68 -12.34 -2.49 -1.19
N VAL A 69 -12.09 -1.35 -1.82
CA VAL A 69 -11.65 -0.13 -1.14
C VAL A 69 -12.87 0.54 -0.51
N THR A 70 -13.09 0.33 0.79
CA THR A 70 -14.20 0.91 1.56
C THR A 70 -13.74 1.88 2.65
N TYR A 71 -12.43 1.96 2.87
CA TYR A 71 -11.79 2.81 3.85
C TYR A 71 -10.52 3.40 3.23
N THR A 72 -10.30 4.68 3.46
CA THR A 72 -9.07 5.36 3.06
C THR A 72 -8.59 6.27 4.17
N LYS A 73 -7.27 6.37 4.34
CA LYS A 73 -6.65 7.29 5.29
C LYS A 73 -5.58 8.16 4.62
N TRP A 74 -5.93 8.76 3.48
CA TRP A 74 -5.07 9.70 2.76
C TRP A 74 -4.67 10.89 3.64
N ASN A 75 -3.48 11.44 3.42
CA ASN A 75 -3.13 12.77 3.94
C ASN A 75 -4.03 13.83 3.30
N PRO A 76 -4.16 15.02 3.92
CA PRO A 76 -4.70 16.18 3.22
C PRO A 76 -3.96 16.36 1.89
N THR A 77 -4.71 16.66 0.83
CA THR A 77 -4.25 16.78 -0.56
C THR A 77 -3.86 15.48 -1.28
N GLU A 78 -3.89 14.34 -0.60
CA GLU A 78 -3.66 13.03 -1.22
C GLU A 78 -4.97 12.28 -1.55
N PRO A 79 -4.96 11.40 -2.56
CA PRO A 79 -3.89 11.23 -3.54
C PRO A 79 -3.82 12.41 -4.51
N ASN A 80 -2.61 12.91 -4.76
CA ASN A 80 -2.38 14.06 -5.63
C ASN A 80 -2.20 13.64 -7.11
N TYR A 81 -1.95 12.35 -7.36
CA TYR A 81 -1.77 11.73 -8.67
C TYR A 81 -0.72 12.42 -9.55
N MET A 82 0.43 12.76 -8.96
CA MET A 82 1.56 13.25 -9.71
C MET A 82 2.05 12.18 -10.72
N PRO A 83 2.84 12.55 -11.73
CA PRO A 83 3.21 11.63 -12.80
C PRO A 83 3.84 10.33 -12.28
N ARG A 84 3.22 9.19 -12.65
CA ARG A 84 3.61 7.82 -12.29
C ARG A 84 3.28 7.39 -10.85
N GLU A 85 2.57 8.21 -10.09
CA GLU A 85 2.12 7.84 -8.74
C GLU A 85 0.91 6.91 -8.81
N CYS A 86 1.14 5.63 -8.48
CA CYS A 86 0.06 4.65 -8.40
C CYS A 86 0.31 3.55 -7.37
N CYS A 87 1.15 3.83 -6.38
CA CYS A 87 1.36 3.00 -5.22
C CYS A 87 1.12 3.82 -3.97
N ALA A 88 0.51 3.22 -2.95
CA ALA A 88 0.34 3.89 -1.68
C ALA A 88 1.31 3.34 -0.64
N HIS A 89 1.92 4.24 0.11
CA HIS A 89 2.56 3.95 1.39
C HIS A 89 1.84 4.67 2.52
N MET A 90 1.99 4.17 3.73
CA MET A 90 1.55 4.83 4.96
C MET A 90 2.74 5.41 5.72
N ASN A 91 2.48 6.05 6.87
CA ASN A 91 3.46 6.76 7.68
C ASN A 91 4.07 7.99 6.98
N TRP A 92 3.30 8.64 6.11
CA TRP A 92 3.70 9.89 5.45
C TRP A 92 3.36 11.12 6.28
N SER A 93 4.26 12.11 6.28
CA SER A 93 4.12 13.39 6.99
C SER A 93 3.93 13.22 8.52
N LEU A 94 3.68 14.34 9.22
CA LEU A 94 3.38 14.36 10.65
C LEU A 94 2.10 13.59 11.00
N MET A 95 1.14 13.51 10.07
CA MET A 95 -0.12 12.76 10.29
C MET A 95 0.05 11.25 10.21
N LYS A 96 1.16 10.76 9.62
CA LYS A 96 1.45 9.33 9.38
C LYS A 96 0.42 8.61 8.50
N ASN A 97 -0.42 9.38 7.81
CA ASN A 97 -1.44 8.91 6.88
C ASN A 97 -0.84 8.41 5.56
N TRP A 98 -1.69 8.10 4.58
CA TRP A 98 -1.31 7.55 3.29
C TRP A 98 -0.93 8.63 2.28
N ASN A 99 -0.07 8.26 1.35
CA ASN A 99 0.36 9.09 0.24
C ASN A 99 0.48 8.22 -1.02
N ASP A 100 0.12 8.74 -2.19
CA ASP A 100 0.46 8.11 -3.46
C ASP A 100 1.86 8.54 -3.92
N ILE A 101 2.58 7.61 -4.56
CA ILE A 101 4.00 7.82 -4.87
C ILE A 101 4.43 6.85 -5.99
N PRO A 102 5.53 7.11 -6.74
CA PRO A 102 5.97 6.20 -7.78
C PRO A 102 6.32 4.82 -7.25
N CYS A 103 5.83 3.79 -7.95
CA CYS A 103 5.91 2.40 -7.53
C CYS A 103 7.32 1.78 -7.57
N ASP A 104 8.27 2.45 -8.21
CA ASP A 104 9.67 2.02 -8.38
C ASP A 104 10.57 2.45 -7.22
N LEU A 105 10.05 3.21 -6.25
CA LEU A 105 10.77 3.52 -5.03
C LEU A 105 10.88 2.32 -4.08
N GLN A 106 11.91 2.35 -3.23
CA GLN A 106 12.16 1.30 -2.25
C GLN A 106 11.71 1.74 -0.86
N TYR A 107 10.79 0.98 -0.28
CA TYR A 107 10.33 1.13 1.09
C TYR A 107 10.14 -0.24 1.73
N PRO A 108 10.20 -0.34 3.07
CA PRO A 108 9.67 -1.49 3.82
C PRO A 108 8.21 -1.79 3.43
N PHE A 109 7.76 -3.01 3.68
CA PHE A 109 6.40 -3.45 3.35
C PHE A 109 5.89 -4.48 4.35
N VAL A 110 4.57 -4.60 4.46
CA VAL A 110 3.91 -5.57 5.36
C VAL A 110 3.13 -6.59 4.54
N CYS A 111 3.48 -7.87 4.67
CA CYS A 111 2.71 -8.98 4.14
C CYS A 111 1.69 -9.48 5.17
N VAL A 112 0.49 -9.84 4.72
CA VAL A 112 -0.59 -10.40 5.52
C VAL A 112 -1.08 -11.70 4.89
N LYS A 113 -1.09 -12.78 5.69
CA LYS A 113 -1.79 -14.02 5.36
C LYS A 113 -3.19 -13.97 5.94
N LYS A 114 -4.20 -14.18 5.11
CA LYS A 114 -5.54 -14.48 5.62
C LYS A 114 -5.48 -15.86 6.26
N ARG A 115 -5.91 -15.97 7.52
CA ARG A 115 -6.16 -17.28 8.13
C ARG A 115 -7.44 -17.79 7.49
N VAL A 116 -7.28 -18.81 6.65
CA VAL A 116 -8.37 -19.68 6.18
C VAL A 116 -8.74 -20.65 7.30
#